data_AF-A0A0H3ZT57-F1
#
_entry.id   AF-A0A0H3ZT57-F1
#
_cell.length_a   1.000
_cell.length_b   1.000
_cell.length_c   1.000
_cell.angle_alpha   90.00
_cell.angle_beta   90.00
_cell.angle_gamma   90.00
#
_symmetry.space_group_name_H-M   'P 1'
#
loop_
_entity.id
_entity.type
_entity.pdbx_description
1 polymer ?
#
loop_
_entity_poly.entity_id
_entity_poly.type
_entity_poly.pdbx_seq_one_letter_code
_entity_poly.pdbx_strand_id
1 'polypeptide(L)' 'MIFSDWIEAEFGHRGRVKAARFLGVSYKTVTSWAKLRRFPRLREQELITLKSKGVVNIDQWRRAYLDNQAAVTE' A
#
# COMPACT_ATOMS: atom_id res chain seq x y z
N MET A 1 -6.38 -1.52 8.95
CA MET A 1 -4.93 -1.65 8.71
C MET A 1 -4.57 -0.97 7.40
N ILE A 2 -3.34 -0.47 7.29
CA ILE A 2 -2.87 0.17 6.05
C ILE A 2 -2.16 -0.85 5.16
N PHE A 3 -1.82 -0.44 3.94
CA PHE A 3 -1.27 -1.34 2.92
C PHE A 3 0.03 -2.06 3.33
N SER A 4 0.92 -1.41 4.09
CA SER A 4 2.16 -2.03 4.56
C SER A 4 1.90 -3.19 5.52
N ASP A 5 0.93 -3.04 6.42
CA ASP A 5 0.59 -4.04 7.43
C ASP A 5 -0.05 -5.25 6.77
N TRP A 6 -0.93 -5.00 5.80
CA TRP A 6 -1.54 -6.07 5.01
C TRP A 6 -0.48 -6.88 4.24
N ILE A 7 0.53 -6.22 3.65
CA ILE A 7 1.62 -6.94 2.97
C ILE A 7 2.36 -7.87 3.93
N GLU A 8 2.67 -7.39 5.14
CA GLU A 8 3.38 -8.20 6.13
C GLU A 8 2.52 -9.38 6.59
N ALA A 9 1.24 -9.14 6.88
CA ALA A 9 0.30 -10.17 7.32
C ALA A 9 0.05 -11.25 6.24
N GLU A 10 -0.14 -10.86 4.99
CA GLU A 10 -0.50 -11.78 3.90
C GLU A 10 0.71 -12.53 3.34
N PHE A 11 1.87 -11.87 3.22
CA PHE A 11 3.01 -12.39 2.45
C PHE A 11 4.27 -12.67 3.28
N GLY A 12 4.32 -12.18 4.53
CA GLY A 12 5.44 -12.35 5.47
C GLY A 12 6.75 -11.71 5.00
N HIS A 13 7.87 -12.27 5.47
CA HIS A 13 9.21 -11.78 5.14
C HIS A 13 9.43 -11.67 3.61
N ARG A 14 9.95 -10.52 3.15
CA ARG A 14 10.05 -10.12 1.73
C ARG A 14 8.69 -10.00 1.01
N GLY A 15 7.61 -9.74 1.76
CA GLY A 15 6.23 -9.71 1.26
C GLY A 15 5.99 -8.76 0.11
N ARG A 16 6.75 -7.66 0.01
CA ARG A 16 6.63 -6.69 -1.10
C ARG A 16 6.86 -7.30 -2.50
N VAL A 17 7.76 -8.27 -2.63
CA VAL A 17 8.00 -8.93 -3.94
C VAL A 17 6.81 -9.81 -4.32
N LYS A 18 6.26 -10.54 -3.36
CA LYS A 18 5.06 -11.38 -3.56
C LYS A 18 3.84 -10.51 -3.85
N ALA A 19 3.64 -9.44 -3.10
CA ALA A 19 2.58 -8.47 -3.31
C ALA A 19 2.63 -7.83 -4.69
N ALA A 20 3.82 -7.47 -5.19
CA ALA A 20 4.00 -6.93 -6.53
C ALA A 20 3.53 -7.92 -7.63
N ARG A 21 3.94 -9.18 -7.51
CA ARG A 21 3.48 -10.25 -8.43
C ARG A 21 1.98 -10.48 -8.32
N PHE A 22 1.44 -10.52 -7.10
CA PHE A 22 0.03 -10.78 -6.83
C PHE A 22 -0.90 -9.66 -7.34
N LEU A 23 -0.47 -8.41 -7.20
CA LEU A 23 -1.19 -7.23 -7.68
C LEU A 23 -0.92 -6.92 -9.15
N GLY A 24 0.05 -7.57 -9.79
CA GLY A 24 0.41 -7.31 -11.19
C GLY A 24 1.03 -5.93 -11.42
N VAL A 25 1.73 -5.38 -10.42
CA VAL A 25 2.38 -4.05 -10.50
C VAL A 25 3.88 -4.15 -10.21
N SER A 26 4.63 -3.11 -10.58
CA SER A 26 6.08 -3.12 -10.35
C SER A 26 6.43 -3.14 -8.85
N TYR A 27 7.57 -3.77 -8.52
CA TYR A 27 8.10 -3.75 -7.15
C TYR A 27 8.35 -2.32 -6.64
N LYS A 28 8.81 -1.41 -7.52
CA LYS A 28 9.04 0.01 -7.18
C LYS A 28 7.72 0.70 -6.79
N THR A 29 6.63 0.39 -7.49
CA THR A 29 5.29 0.89 -7.20
C THR A 29 4.84 0.43 -5.81
N VAL A 30 4.85 -0.88 -5.55
CA VAL A 30 4.48 -1.44 -4.24
C VAL A 30 5.34 -0.87 -3.12
N THR A 31 6.64 -0.74 -3.34
CA THR A 31 7.55 -0.17 -2.35
C THR A 31 7.24 1.30 -2.07
N SER A 32 6.87 2.08 -3.08
CA SER A 32 6.51 3.49 -2.91
C SER A 32 5.24 3.64 -2.10
N TRP A 33 4.25 2.81 -2.37
CA TRP A 33 2.99 2.72 -1.63
C TRP A 33 3.19 2.28 -0.18
N ALA A 34 3.95 1.20 0.04
CA ALA A 34 4.22 0.66 1.37
C ALA A 34 5.10 1.59 2.23
N LYS A 35 5.91 2.45 1.60
CA LYS A 35 6.71 3.47 2.28
C LYS A 35 6.02 4.84 2.33
N LEU A 36 4.74 4.94 1.96
CA LEU A 36 3.97 6.18 1.97
C LEU A 36 4.61 7.33 1.16
N ARG A 37 5.42 6.99 0.14
CA ARG A 37 6.05 7.97 -0.77
C ARG A 37 5.11 8.41 -1.88
N ARG A 38 4.14 7.57 -2.21
CA ARG A 38 3.08 7.84 -3.20
C ARG A 38 1.80 7.19 -2.71
N PHE A 39 0.68 7.80 -3.06
CA PHE A 39 -0.64 7.19 -2.87
C PHE A 39 -1.13 6.56 -4.20
N PRO A 40 -1.75 5.37 -4.19
CA PRO A 40 -2.34 4.76 -5.38
C PRO A 40 -3.45 5.64 -5.97
N ARG A 41 -3.68 5.55 -7.30
CA ARG A 41 -4.84 6.18 -7.95
C ARG A 41 -6.07 5.30 -7.78
N LEU A 42 -7.23 5.81 -8.19
CA LEU A 42 -8.52 5.14 -7.98
C LEU A 42 -8.53 3.69 -8.46
N ARG A 43 -8.05 3.43 -9.69
CA ARG A 43 -7.98 2.07 -10.25
C ARG A 43 -7.14 1.12 -9.40
N GLU A 44 -6.00 1.58 -8.87
CA GLU A 44 -5.17 0.74 -8.02
C GLU A 44 -5.76 0.59 -6.62
N GLN A 45 -6.47 1.59 -6.10
CA GLN A 45 -7.23 1.47 -4.85
C GLN A 45 -8.30 0.39 -4.96
N GLU A 46 -9.12 0.42 -6.03
CA GLU A 46 -10.12 -0.62 -6.30
C GLU A 46 -9.51 -2.02 -6.40
N LEU A 47 -8.41 -2.15 -7.15
CA LEU A 47 -7.67 -3.40 -7.27
C LEU A 47 -7.18 -3.91 -5.92
N ILE A 48 -6.59 -3.05 -5.09
CA ILE A 48 -6.08 -3.40 -3.76
C ILE A 48 -7.24 -3.78 -2.83
N THR A 49 -8.34 -3.03 -2.83
CA THR A 49 -9.54 -3.36 -2.05
C THR A 49 -10.08 -4.73 -2.42
N LEU A 50 -10.22 -5.01 -3.72
CA LEU A 50 -10.68 -6.31 -4.21
C LEU A 50 -9.72 -7.45 -3.79
N LYS A 51 -8.43 -7.27 -4.05
CA LYS A 51 -7.39 -8.30 -3.82
C LYS A 51 -7.13 -8.55 -2.33
N SER A 52 -7.27 -7.54 -1.48
CA SER A 52 -7.19 -7.64 -0.03
C SER A 52 -8.52 -8.03 0.63
N LYS A 53 -9.59 -8.27 -0.15
CA LYS A 53 -10.93 -8.59 0.36
C LYS A 53 -11.47 -7.52 1.34
N GLY A 54 -11.16 -6.25 1.08
CA GLY A 54 -11.59 -5.12 1.89
C GLY A 54 -10.83 -4.94 3.22
N VAL A 55 -9.78 -5.74 3.49
CA VAL A 55 -9.00 -5.66 4.74
C VAL A 55 -8.15 -4.39 4.79
N VAL A 56 -7.66 -3.91 3.65
CA VAL A 56 -6.95 -2.63 3.56
C VAL A 56 -7.95 -1.47 3.66
N ASN A 57 -7.83 -0.66 4.70
CA ASN A 57 -8.64 0.54 4.86
C ASN A 57 -7.99 1.71 4.10
N ILE A 58 -8.61 2.11 2.99
CA ILE A 58 -8.09 3.16 2.09
C ILE A 58 -8.05 4.52 2.78
N ASP A 59 -9.05 4.88 3.59
CA ASP A 59 -9.09 6.17 4.29
C ASP A 59 -8.00 6.27 5.36
N GLN A 60 -7.82 5.19 6.13
CA GLN A 60 -6.74 5.11 7.13
C GLN A 60 -5.37 5.23 6.43
N TRP A 61 -5.20 4.55 5.30
CA TRP A 61 -3.97 4.62 4.53
C TRP A 61 -3.73 6.01 3.93
N ARG A 62 -4.78 6.69 3.48
CA ARG A 62 -4.71 8.07 2.98
C ARG A 62 -4.26 9.04 4.07
N ARG A 63 -4.81 8.92 5.28
CA ARG A 63 -4.40 9.73 6.44
C ARG A 63 -2.91 9.54 6.74
N ALA A 64 -2.46 8.29 6.87
CA ALA A 64 -1.05 7.97 7.09
C ALA A 64 -0.13 8.53 5.98
N TYR A 65 -0.56 8.50 4.72
CA TYR A 65 0.18 9.11 3.62
C TYR A 65 0.30 10.64 3.77
N LEU A 66 -0.81 11.33 4.09
CA LEU A 66 -0.82 12.79 4.24
C LEU A 66 0.02 13.24 5.44
N ASP A 67 -0.08 12.54 6.57
CA ASP A 67 0.72 12.82 7.76
C ASP A 67 2.22 12.67 7.46
N ASN A 68 2.60 11.63 6.72
CA ASN A 68 3.98 11.43 6.28
C ASN A 68 4.46 12.51 5.30
N GLN A 69 3.59 13.09 4.47
CA GLN A 69 3.98 14.22 3.60
C GLN A 69 4.19 15.51 4.40
N ALA A 70 3.35 15.76 5.41
CA ALA A 70 3.51 16.91 6.30
C ALA A 70 4.86 16.85 7.04
N ALA A 71 5.19 15.70 7.63
CA ALA A 71 6.43 15.50 8.39
C ALA A 71 7.72 15.55 7.55
N VAL A 72 7.65 15.36 6.23
CA VAL A 72 8.81 15.47 5.32
C VAL A 72 9.03 16.91 4.83
N THR A 73 8.04 17.78 5.01
CA THR A 73 8.09 19.18 4.57
C THR A 73 8.61 20.11 5.66
N GLU A 74 8.65 19.66 6.92
CA GLU A 74 9.31 20.31 8.06
C GLU A 74 10.82 19.99 8.10
#